data_AF-A0A1J4K4M6-F1
#
_entry.id   AF-A0A1J4K4M6-F1
#
_cell.length_a   1.000
_cell.length_b   1.000
_cell.length_c   1.000
_cell.angle_alpha   90.00
_cell.angle_beta   90.00
_cell.angle_gamma   90.00
#
_symmetry.space_group_name_H-M   'P 1'
#
loop_
_entity.id
_entity.type
_entity.pdbx_description
1 polymer ?
#
loop_
_entity_poly.entity_id
_entity_poly.type
_entity_poly.pdbx_seq_one_letter_code
_entity_poly.pdbx_strand_id
1 'polypeptide(L)'
;MNHLRWIMIALIPSMILSCWIHLSAYSSYKKNLNLRYNSIMIIQDANEDSNYIKALIYAQRLKQNQIYLNNPSKKKIDYILIYDNRRFGNMVVALRHAISLCLHLKCSVIFHKDIWFLEKQPLMDLPFRFESFKKLDQYNLSQSNYLHGNFYYQQYYPYFKNTEDMVKIIQSIVNPSIPSVDIDKDALYIHIRSGDIFKRFVPNIKYGQPPLCFYTTILKKWNFSKIFLISEDLLNPVISKLIDEGATLLVTDLPKTLGYLSRAKNIAFGRGTFVREVLRLNNSEKTIFSYDFNQVYKAWVDFFSKEQFKMVTQYDMEPTKEYLKFLLSENWLNFNFQRKIMLESKCNDFVKVGAKVK
;
A
#
# COMPACT_ATOMS: atom_id res chain seq x y z
N MET A 1 53.82 18.81 15.72
CA MET A 1 52.99 18.27 16.82
C MET A 1 51.81 19.16 17.25
N ASN A 2 51.75 20.46 16.93
CA ASN A 2 50.70 21.35 17.46
C ASN A 2 49.37 21.36 16.67
N HIS A 3 49.37 21.11 15.35
CA HIS A 3 48.12 21.15 14.56
C HIS A 3 47.17 19.97 14.82
N LEU A 4 47.71 18.77 15.09
CA LEU A 4 46.89 17.60 15.42
C LEU A 4 46.13 17.78 16.74
N ARG A 5 46.74 18.47 17.72
CA ARG A 5 46.10 18.80 18.99
C ARG A 5 44.91 19.76 18.79
N TRP A 6 45.07 20.78 17.96
CA TRP A 6 43.98 21.72 17.66
C TRP A 6 42.81 21.07 16.92
N ILE A 7 43.08 20.16 15.98
CA ILE A 7 42.05 19.41 15.27
C ILE A 7 41.27 18.50 16.24
N MET A 8 41.97 17.82 17.15
CA MET A 8 41.34 16.98 18.18
C MET A 8 40.49 17.82 19.16
N ILE A 9 40.98 19.00 19.57
CA ILE A 9 40.27 19.93 20.45
C ILE A 9 38.99 20.48 19.77
N ALA A 10 38.97 20.66 18.45
CA ALA A 10 37.80 21.16 17.73
C ALA A 10 36.78 20.07 17.36
N LEU A 11 37.26 18.90 16.92
CA LEU A 11 36.38 17.84 16.41
C LEU A 11 35.71 17.02 17.51
N ILE A 12 36.42 16.75 18.63
CA ILE A 12 35.88 15.92 19.70
C ILE A 12 34.64 16.56 20.35
N PRO A 13 34.63 17.86 20.71
CA PRO A 13 33.43 18.50 21.26
C PRO A 13 32.25 18.52 20.28
N SER A 14 32.53 18.73 18.99
CA SER A 14 31.50 18.71 17.94
C SER A 14 30.85 17.33 17.79
N MET A 15 31.67 16.27 17.79
CA MET A 15 31.17 14.89 17.75
C MET A 15 30.36 14.54 19.00
N ILE A 16 30.84 14.91 20.20
CA ILE A 16 30.13 14.71 21.46
C ILE A 16 28.79 15.44 21.45
N LEU A 17 28.76 16.70 20.99
CA LEU A 17 27.54 17.49 20.90
C LEU A 17 26.52 16.86 19.93
N SER A 18 26.97 16.39 18.75
CA SER A 18 26.08 15.71 17.80
C SER A 18 25.48 14.42 18.37
N CYS A 19 26.30 13.65 19.10
CA CYS A 19 25.89 12.41 19.74
C CYS A 19 24.87 12.68 20.85
N TRP A 20 25.09 13.75 21.64
CA TRP A 20 24.20 14.17 22.71
C TRP A 20 22.84 14.69 22.18
N ILE A 21 22.85 15.41 21.06
CA ILE A 21 21.63 15.85 20.36
C ILE A 21 20.83 14.63 19.87
N HIS A 22 21.48 13.66 19.24
CA HIS A 22 20.80 12.45 18.76
C HIS A 22 20.26 11.57 19.89
N LEU A 23 21.01 11.40 20.99
CA LEU A 23 20.55 10.66 22.17
C LEU A 23 19.38 11.37 22.88
N SER A 24 19.41 12.70 22.95
CA SER A 24 18.33 13.50 23.54
C SER A 24 17.06 13.45 22.68
N ALA A 25 17.20 13.53 21.35
CA ALA A 25 16.10 13.36 20.42
C ALA A 25 15.48 11.95 20.52
N TYR A 26 16.32 10.91 20.61
CA TYR A 26 15.88 9.53 20.79
C TYR A 26 15.20 9.29 22.14
N SER A 27 15.73 9.86 23.22
CA SER A 27 15.12 9.79 24.57
C SER A 27 13.77 10.50 24.62
N SER A 28 13.65 11.68 24.00
CA SER A 28 12.39 12.43 23.89
C SER A 28 11.36 11.69 23.03
N TYR A 29 11.80 11.05 21.94
CA TYR A 29 10.98 10.15 21.13
C TYR A 29 10.50 8.93 21.95
N LYS A 30 11.37 8.29 22.73
CA LYS A 30 11.04 7.14 23.59
C LYS A 30 10.11 7.53 24.76
N LYS A 31 10.27 8.72 25.34
CA LYS A 31 9.39 9.27 26.37
C LYS A 31 7.98 9.57 25.82
N ASN A 32 7.88 10.10 24.60
CA ASN A 32 6.61 10.25 23.89
C ASN A 32 5.96 8.90 23.54
N LEU A 33 6.76 7.87 23.25
CA LEU A 33 6.28 6.49 23.11
C LEU A 33 5.76 5.93 24.44
N ASN A 34 6.44 6.13 25.56
CA ASN A 34 6.00 5.63 26.88
C ASN A 34 4.79 6.36 27.45
N LEU A 35 4.64 7.68 27.21
CA LEU A 35 3.42 8.41 27.56
C LEU A 35 2.19 7.92 26.76
N ARG A 36 2.39 7.35 25.56
CA ARG A 36 1.33 6.68 24.79
C ARG A 36 0.91 5.31 25.37
N TYR A 37 1.70 4.72 26.26
CA TYR A 37 1.38 3.42 26.89
C TYR A 37 0.64 3.55 28.24
N ASN A 38 0.84 4.64 28.99
CA ASN A 38 0.24 4.80 30.32
C ASN A 38 -1.23 5.28 30.35
N SER A 39 -1.86 5.51 29.19
CA SER A 39 -3.27 5.90 29.08
C SER A 39 -4.24 4.72 28.88
N ILE A 40 -3.77 3.50 29.16
CA ILE A 40 -4.45 2.22 28.82
C ILE A 40 -5.43 1.71 29.90
N MET A 41 -5.49 2.29 31.10
CA MET A 41 -6.35 1.79 32.18
C MET A 41 -7.55 2.69 32.49
N ILE A 42 -8.65 2.59 31.75
CA ILE A 42 -10.01 2.80 32.30
C ILE A 42 -11.01 2.08 31.38
N ILE A 43 -11.31 0.79 31.59
CA ILE A 43 -12.65 0.20 31.34
C ILE A 43 -12.74 -1.11 32.17
N GLN A 44 -13.05 -0.99 33.45
CA GLN A 44 -13.91 -1.96 34.13
C GLN A 44 -15.28 -1.27 34.23
N ASP A 45 -16.34 -2.03 33.97
CA ASP A 45 -17.75 -1.60 33.92
C ASP A 45 -18.24 -0.90 32.64
N ALA A 46 -18.67 -1.73 31.68
CA ALA A 46 -19.87 -1.43 30.89
C ALA A 46 -20.42 -2.70 30.22
N ASN A 47 -21.54 -3.20 30.75
CA ASN A 47 -22.37 -4.23 30.13
C ASN A 47 -23.28 -3.63 29.04
N GLU A 48 -23.48 -4.42 27.97
CA GLU A 48 -24.66 -4.46 27.08
C GLU A 48 -24.94 -3.35 26.05
N ASP A 49 -23.92 -2.94 25.28
CA ASP A 49 -24.15 -2.64 23.85
C ASP A 49 -22.89 -2.95 23.03
N SER A 50 -22.71 -4.22 22.66
CA SER A 50 -21.39 -4.75 22.32
C SER A 50 -20.77 -4.10 21.07
N ASN A 51 -21.57 -3.61 20.11
CA ASN A 51 -21.03 -3.05 18.86
C ASN A 51 -20.57 -1.60 19.02
N TYR A 52 -21.30 -0.78 19.77
CA TYR A 52 -20.95 0.61 20.03
C TYR A 52 -19.74 0.72 20.96
N ILE A 53 -19.72 -0.07 22.05
CA ILE A 53 -18.59 -0.10 22.98
C ILE A 53 -17.34 -0.68 22.28
N LYS A 54 -17.47 -1.71 21.41
CA LYS A 54 -16.36 -2.15 20.57
C LYS A 54 -15.88 -1.04 19.62
N ALA A 55 -16.78 -0.29 18.99
CA ALA A 55 -16.43 0.83 18.11
C ALA A 55 -15.75 2.00 18.86
N LEU A 56 -16.13 2.26 20.11
CA LEU A 56 -15.50 3.24 21.00
C LEU A 56 -14.13 2.79 21.49
N ILE A 57 -14.00 1.57 22.00
CA ILE A 57 -12.72 0.94 22.36
C ILE A 57 -11.79 0.93 21.14
N TYR A 58 -12.35 0.68 19.96
CA TYR A 58 -11.67 0.72 18.68
C TYR A 58 -11.20 2.15 18.38
N ALA A 59 -12.08 3.13 18.20
CA ALA A 59 -11.69 4.52 17.93
C ALA A 59 -10.67 5.07 18.95
N GLN A 60 -10.75 4.68 20.22
CA GLN A 60 -9.78 5.07 21.25
C GLN A 60 -8.42 4.35 21.12
N ARG A 61 -8.38 3.03 20.87
CA ARG A 61 -7.12 2.31 20.52
C ARG A 61 -6.51 2.82 19.21
N LEU A 62 -7.33 3.41 18.34
CA LEU A 62 -6.94 3.95 17.03
C LEU A 62 -6.48 5.41 17.02
N LYS A 63 -6.32 6.08 18.17
CA LYS A 63 -5.52 7.32 18.21
C LYS A 63 -4.08 7.09 17.69
N GLN A 64 -3.60 5.84 17.68
CA GLN A 64 -2.35 5.44 17.02
C GLN A 64 -2.46 5.32 15.48
N ASN A 65 -3.68 5.20 14.93
CA ASN A 65 -3.99 4.89 13.52
C ASN A 65 -4.88 5.96 12.82
N GLN A 66 -5.03 7.15 13.42
CA GLN A 66 -5.72 8.31 12.84
C GLN A 66 -7.22 8.10 12.49
N ILE A 67 -7.99 7.38 13.32
CA ILE A 67 -9.46 7.41 13.27
C ILE A 67 -9.98 8.04 14.57
N TYR A 68 -10.95 8.93 14.44
CA TYR A 68 -11.50 9.73 15.52
C TYR A 68 -13.03 9.66 15.49
N LEU A 69 -13.63 9.75 16.67
CA LEU A 69 -15.06 9.81 16.87
C LEU A 69 -15.43 11.21 17.34
N ASN A 70 -16.40 11.84 16.69
CA ASN A 70 -16.79 13.21 17.01
C ASN A 70 -17.60 13.32 18.32
N ASN A 71 -18.61 12.45 18.52
CA ASN A 71 -19.49 12.53 19.69
C ASN A 71 -19.66 11.17 20.39
N PRO A 72 -18.76 10.81 21.32
CA PRO A 72 -18.81 9.52 22.03
C PRO A 72 -19.99 9.36 22.99
N SER A 73 -20.84 10.38 23.17
CA SER A 73 -22.07 10.24 23.97
C SER A 73 -23.25 9.68 23.16
N LYS A 74 -23.17 9.73 21.81
CA LYS A 74 -24.25 9.26 20.93
C LYS A 74 -24.01 7.83 20.47
N LYS A 75 -24.92 6.91 20.81
CA LYS A 75 -24.77 5.46 20.52
C LYS A 75 -24.81 5.06 19.04
N LYS A 76 -25.29 5.94 18.15
CA LYS A 76 -25.36 5.68 16.70
C LYS A 76 -24.25 6.45 15.98
N ILE A 77 -23.62 5.82 14.99
CA ILE A 77 -22.72 6.49 14.04
C ILE A 77 -23.54 6.77 12.77
N ASP A 78 -23.71 8.05 12.45
CA ASP A 78 -24.48 8.51 11.30
C ASP A 78 -23.65 8.42 10.02
N TYR A 79 -22.37 8.85 10.09
CA TYR A 79 -21.51 9.03 8.92
C TYR A 79 -20.08 8.52 9.12
N ILE A 80 -19.42 8.24 8.00
CA ILE A 80 -17.98 7.98 7.91
C ILE A 80 -17.35 9.02 6.99
N LEU A 81 -16.28 9.69 7.43
CA LEU A 81 -15.58 10.73 6.66
C LEU A 81 -14.14 10.30 6.38
N ILE A 82 -13.84 10.02 5.11
CA ILE A 82 -12.50 9.61 4.66
C ILE A 82 -11.68 10.84 4.29
N TYR A 83 -10.69 11.16 5.11
CA TYR A 83 -9.68 12.19 4.84
C TYR A 83 -8.42 11.49 4.32
N ASP A 84 -8.43 11.11 3.03
CA ASP A 84 -7.30 10.42 2.41
C ASP A 84 -6.84 11.12 1.14
N ASN A 85 -5.56 11.51 1.13
CA ASN A 85 -4.88 12.17 0.02
C ASN A 85 -3.77 11.26 -0.55
N ARG A 86 -3.77 9.96 -0.19
CA ARG A 86 -2.72 9.01 -0.59
C ARG A 86 -2.89 8.56 -2.04
N ARG A 87 -1.95 7.74 -2.49
CA ARG A 87 -1.99 7.14 -3.83
C ARG A 87 -3.01 6.02 -3.92
N PHE A 88 -3.45 5.74 -5.15
CA PHE A 88 -4.49 4.78 -5.51
C PHE A 88 -4.59 3.54 -4.62
N GLY A 89 -3.53 2.72 -4.53
CA GLY A 89 -3.60 1.47 -3.75
C GLY A 89 -3.97 1.69 -2.28
N ASN A 90 -3.46 2.76 -1.67
CA ASN A 90 -3.79 3.08 -0.28
C ASN A 90 -5.21 3.63 -0.16
N MET A 91 -5.69 4.38 -1.15
CA MET A 91 -7.07 4.87 -1.19
C MET A 91 -8.07 3.72 -1.29
N VAL A 92 -7.80 2.71 -2.13
CA VAL A 92 -8.66 1.52 -2.27
C VAL A 92 -8.72 0.74 -0.95
N VAL A 93 -7.57 0.56 -0.27
CA VAL A 93 -7.53 -0.06 1.06
C VAL A 93 -8.34 0.73 2.08
N ALA A 94 -8.17 2.06 2.13
CA ALA A 94 -8.91 2.93 3.03
C ALA A 94 -10.42 2.87 2.78
N LEU A 95 -10.82 2.93 1.51
CA LEU A 95 -12.21 2.84 1.09
C LEU A 95 -12.84 1.50 1.47
N ARG A 96 -12.14 0.39 1.21
CA ARG A 96 -12.58 -0.96 1.62
C ARG A 96 -12.84 -1.02 3.12
N HIS A 97 -11.95 -0.44 3.92
CA HIS A 97 -12.12 -0.40 5.36
C HIS A 97 -13.31 0.49 5.77
N ALA A 98 -13.44 1.69 5.19
CA ALA A 98 -14.57 2.57 5.44
C ALA A 98 -15.92 1.91 5.11
N ILE A 99 -16.02 1.23 3.97
CA ILE A 99 -17.24 0.50 3.56
C ILE A 99 -17.58 -0.61 4.54
N SER A 100 -16.60 -1.43 4.94
CA SER A 100 -16.82 -2.49 5.90
C SER A 100 -17.36 -1.96 7.24
N LEU A 101 -16.78 -0.86 7.74
CA LEU A 101 -17.29 -0.17 8.92
C LEU A 101 -18.70 0.38 8.70
N CYS A 102 -18.97 0.98 7.54
CA CYS A 102 -20.27 1.54 7.19
C CYS A 102 -21.36 0.47 7.25
N LEU A 103 -21.09 -0.69 6.66
CA LEU A 103 -21.98 -1.85 6.67
C LEU A 103 -22.21 -2.38 8.09
N HIS A 104 -21.15 -2.51 8.88
CA HIS A 104 -21.24 -3.00 10.26
C HIS A 104 -22.03 -2.05 11.17
N LEU A 105 -21.78 -0.75 11.05
CA LEU A 105 -22.39 0.30 11.86
C LEU A 105 -23.75 0.76 11.33
N LYS A 106 -24.15 0.28 10.14
CA LYS A 106 -25.37 0.69 9.43
C LYS A 106 -25.44 2.21 9.21
N CYS A 107 -24.30 2.81 8.85
CA CYS A 107 -24.23 4.22 8.48
C CYS A 107 -24.86 4.43 7.10
N SER A 108 -25.38 5.63 6.83
CA SER A 108 -26.10 5.95 5.59
C SER A 108 -25.25 6.68 4.54
N VAL A 109 -24.16 7.33 4.96
CA VAL A 109 -23.31 8.13 4.07
C VAL A 109 -21.83 7.92 4.40
N ILE A 110 -21.04 7.70 3.35
CA ILE A 110 -19.57 7.78 3.39
C ILE A 110 -19.16 9.05 2.65
N PHE A 111 -18.64 10.02 3.38
CA PHE A 111 -18.06 11.22 2.81
C PHE A 111 -16.61 10.96 2.41
N HIS A 112 -16.17 11.57 1.30
CA HIS A 112 -14.80 11.46 0.82
C HIS A 112 -14.24 12.80 0.33
N LYS A 113 -12.92 12.94 0.46
CA LYS A 113 -12.15 14.04 -0.14
C LYS A 113 -11.46 13.56 -1.42
N ASP A 114 -11.81 14.14 -2.56
CA ASP A 114 -11.06 14.04 -3.83
C ASP A 114 -10.72 12.60 -4.31
N ILE A 115 -11.58 11.63 -4.01
CA ILE A 115 -11.49 10.27 -4.55
C ILE A 115 -12.10 10.26 -5.96
N TRP A 116 -11.24 10.45 -6.96
CA TRP A 116 -11.64 10.63 -8.37
C TRP A 116 -12.49 9.48 -8.94
N PHE A 117 -12.26 8.23 -8.52
CA PHE A 117 -13.02 7.09 -9.04
C PHE A 117 -14.41 6.92 -8.39
N LEU A 118 -14.77 7.77 -7.42
CA LEU A 118 -16.13 7.87 -6.85
C LEU A 118 -17.02 8.91 -7.58
N GLU A 119 -16.51 9.58 -8.61
CA GLU A 119 -17.30 10.52 -9.42
C GLU A 119 -18.39 9.82 -10.25
N LYS A 120 -18.19 8.53 -10.54
CA LYS A 120 -19.18 7.68 -11.21
C LYS A 120 -19.97 6.88 -10.18
N GLN A 121 -21.26 6.66 -10.47
CA GLN A 121 -22.10 5.82 -9.62
C GLN A 121 -21.60 4.37 -9.62
N PRO A 122 -21.65 3.67 -8.47
CA PRO A 122 -21.35 2.25 -8.42
C PRO A 122 -22.28 1.44 -9.34
N LEU A 123 -21.78 0.35 -9.91
CA LEU A 123 -22.58 -0.58 -10.74
C LEU A 123 -23.50 -1.51 -9.92
N MET A 124 -23.82 -1.13 -8.69
CA MET A 124 -24.68 -1.91 -7.79
C MET A 124 -25.34 -1.02 -6.75
N ASP A 125 -26.51 -1.45 -6.27
CA ASP A 125 -27.19 -0.78 -5.16
C ASP A 125 -26.47 -1.07 -3.84
N LEU A 126 -26.18 0.00 -3.11
CA LEU A 126 -25.55 -0.04 -1.80
C LEU A 126 -26.50 0.55 -0.75
N PRO A 127 -26.52 0.02 0.49
CA PRO A 127 -27.38 0.52 1.56
C PRO A 127 -26.92 1.88 2.13
N PHE A 128 -25.88 2.46 1.54
CA PHE A 128 -25.31 3.75 1.85
C PHE A 128 -24.89 4.43 0.54
N ARG A 129 -24.67 5.73 0.59
CA ARG A 129 -24.20 6.51 -0.57
C ARG A 129 -22.84 7.15 -0.30
N PHE A 130 -22.13 7.48 -1.38
CA PHE A 130 -20.91 8.27 -1.34
C PHE A 130 -21.19 9.73 -1.58
N GLU A 131 -20.56 10.62 -0.81
CA GLU A 131 -20.66 12.06 -1.03
C GLU A 131 -19.32 12.79 -0.93
N SER A 132 -19.16 13.81 -1.79
CA SER A 132 -18.00 14.69 -1.73
C SER A 132 -18.05 15.56 -0.48
N PHE A 133 -16.88 15.83 0.11
CA PHE A 133 -16.73 16.80 1.20
C PHE A 133 -17.25 18.20 0.85
N LYS A 134 -17.37 18.54 -0.44
CA LYS A 134 -17.98 19.79 -0.91
C LYS A 134 -19.46 19.95 -0.52
N LYS A 135 -20.12 18.87 -0.07
CA LYS A 135 -21.52 18.88 0.38
C LYS A 135 -21.65 18.80 1.91
N LEU A 136 -20.55 18.80 2.67
CA LEU A 136 -20.61 18.63 4.13
C LEU A 136 -21.38 19.74 4.85
N ASP A 137 -21.40 20.95 4.28
CA ASP A 137 -22.16 22.10 4.76
C ASP A 137 -23.68 21.90 4.70
N GLN A 138 -24.15 20.97 3.87
CA GLN A 138 -25.56 20.58 3.76
C GLN A 138 -26.00 19.68 4.93
N TYR A 139 -25.08 19.27 5.80
CA TYR A 139 -25.32 18.36 6.91
C TYR A 139 -25.09 19.04 8.25
N ASN A 140 -25.94 18.72 9.24
CA ASN A 140 -25.76 19.22 10.60
C ASN A 140 -24.72 18.41 11.38
N LEU A 141 -23.45 18.55 11.02
CA LEU A 141 -22.33 17.80 11.64
C LEU A 141 -22.23 18.04 13.16
N SER A 142 -22.64 19.20 13.65
CA SER A 142 -22.65 19.52 15.09
C SER A 142 -23.59 18.62 15.90
N GLN A 143 -24.66 18.15 15.25
CA GLN A 143 -25.65 17.25 15.85
C GLN A 143 -25.49 15.81 15.39
N SER A 144 -24.54 15.49 14.53
CA SER A 144 -24.29 14.13 14.07
C SER A 144 -23.14 13.49 14.85
N ASN A 145 -23.17 12.16 14.91
CA ASN A 145 -22.02 11.42 15.37
C ASN A 145 -21.36 10.71 14.19
N TYR A 146 -20.07 10.92 14.00
CA TYR A 146 -19.37 10.40 12.82
C TYR A 146 -17.98 9.92 13.18
N LEU A 147 -17.52 8.94 12.40
CA LEU A 147 -16.14 8.49 12.40
C LEU A 147 -15.38 9.20 11.30
N HIS A 148 -14.18 9.67 11.59
CA HIS A 148 -13.34 10.26 10.57
C HIS A 148 -11.88 9.85 10.68
N GLY A 149 -11.20 9.76 9.53
CA GLY A 149 -9.81 9.34 9.51
C GLY A 149 -9.33 8.91 8.13
N ASN A 150 -8.15 8.29 8.12
CA ASN A 150 -7.56 7.78 6.88
C ASN A 150 -7.93 6.31 6.60
N PHE A 151 -8.41 5.55 7.59
CA PHE A 151 -8.87 4.15 7.44
C PHE A 151 -7.88 3.12 6.86
N TYR A 152 -6.61 3.41 6.61
CA TYR A 152 -5.69 2.48 5.91
C TYR A 152 -5.05 1.42 6.81
N TYR A 153 -4.57 1.81 7.99
CA TYR A 153 -3.79 0.92 8.88
C TYR A 153 -4.63 -0.12 9.64
N GLN A 154 -5.83 -0.43 9.15
CA GLN A 154 -6.86 -1.17 9.88
C GLN A 154 -6.90 -2.67 9.57
N GLN A 155 -5.85 -3.22 8.98
CA GLN A 155 -5.84 -4.60 8.47
C GLN A 155 -6.03 -5.73 9.50
N TYR A 156 -5.96 -5.45 10.81
CA TYR A 156 -5.98 -6.46 11.87
C TYR A 156 -7.34 -6.71 12.53
N TYR A 157 -8.42 -6.06 12.07
CA TYR A 157 -9.73 -6.21 12.71
C TYR A 157 -10.65 -7.14 11.91
N PRO A 158 -11.50 -7.93 12.60
CA PRO A 158 -12.30 -8.99 11.99
C PRO A 158 -13.29 -8.49 10.93
N TYR A 159 -13.66 -7.21 10.96
CA TYR A 159 -14.55 -6.59 9.98
C TYR A 159 -13.85 -6.31 8.65
N PHE A 160 -12.54 -6.11 8.63
CA PHE A 160 -11.80 -5.77 7.41
C PHE A 160 -11.33 -6.98 6.61
N LYS A 161 -11.94 -8.15 6.88
CA LYS A 161 -11.70 -9.35 6.11
C LYS A 161 -12.09 -9.13 4.65
N ASN A 162 -11.27 -9.66 3.76
CA ASN A 162 -11.55 -9.63 2.34
C ASN A 162 -12.60 -10.70 1.99
N THR A 163 -13.86 -10.29 1.92
CA THR A 163 -14.94 -11.16 1.45
C THR A 163 -15.15 -11.00 -0.05
N GLU A 164 -15.80 -11.98 -0.68
CA GLU A 164 -16.18 -11.89 -2.09
C GLU A 164 -17.10 -10.68 -2.36
N ASP A 165 -18.02 -10.40 -1.45
CA ASP A 165 -18.91 -9.23 -1.54
C ASP A 165 -18.12 -7.91 -1.50
N MET A 166 -17.13 -7.81 -0.62
CA MET A 166 -16.27 -6.62 -0.56
C MET A 166 -15.46 -6.44 -1.85
N VAL A 167 -15.00 -7.53 -2.48
CA VAL A 167 -14.35 -7.46 -3.79
C VAL A 167 -15.32 -6.94 -4.85
N LYS A 168 -16.55 -7.46 -4.92
CA LYS A 168 -17.58 -7.01 -5.87
C LYS A 168 -17.95 -5.53 -5.68
N ILE A 169 -18.08 -5.07 -4.44
CA ILE A 169 -18.36 -3.66 -4.13
C ILE A 169 -17.20 -2.76 -4.60
N ILE A 170 -15.95 -3.15 -4.33
CA ILE A 170 -14.80 -2.35 -4.80
C ILE A 170 -14.71 -2.34 -6.32
N GLN A 171 -14.95 -3.48 -6.98
CA GLN A 171 -15.00 -3.57 -8.44
C GLN A 171 -16.09 -2.67 -9.03
N SER A 172 -17.30 -2.67 -8.46
CA SER A 172 -18.42 -1.87 -8.96
C SER A 172 -18.18 -0.37 -8.83
N ILE A 173 -17.36 0.05 -7.87
CA ILE A 173 -16.94 1.44 -7.64
C ILE A 173 -15.80 1.84 -8.58
N VAL A 174 -14.73 1.03 -8.66
CA VAL A 174 -13.50 1.44 -9.32
C VAL A 174 -13.56 1.22 -10.84
N ASN A 175 -14.12 0.10 -11.30
CA ASN A 175 -14.09 -0.30 -12.70
C ASN A 175 -14.75 0.69 -13.68
N PRO A 176 -15.86 1.38 -13.34
CA PRO A 176 -16.44 2.41 -14.22
C PRO A 176 -15.46 3.51 -14.61
N SER A 177 -14.46 3.77 -13.77
CA SER A 177 -13.47 4.83 -13.95
C SER A 177 -12.20 4.34 -14.66
N ILE A 178 -12.10 3.04 -14.96
CA ILE A 178 -10.95 2.45 -15.67
C ILE A 178 -11.26 2.43 -17.18
N PRO A 179 -10.39 3.01 -18.03
CA PRO A 179 -10.56 2.94 -19.48
C PRO A 179 -10.41 1.51 -20.00
N SER A 180 -11.14 1.19 -21.07
CA SER A 180 -10.85 0.00 -21.87
C SER A 180 -9.52 0.20 -22.62
N VAL A 181 -8.71 -0.84 -22.70
CA VAL A 181 -7.45 -0.87 -23.44
C VAL A 181 -7.30 -2.26 -24.05
N ASP A 182 -6.76 -2.37 -25.24
CA ASP A 182 -6.48 -3.67 -25.84
C ASP A 182 -5.27 -4.31 -25.17
N ILE A 183 -5.37 -5.61 -24.93
CA ILE A 183 -4.35 -6.40 -24.24
C ILE A 183 -4.04 -7.66 -25.03
N ASP A 184 -2.75 -7.88 -25.25
CA ASP A 184 -2.24 -9.17 -25.65
C ASP A 184 -2.22 -10.09 -24.42
N LYS A 185 -2.92 -11.23 -24.48
CA LYS A 185 -3.05 -12.18 -23.37
C LYS A 185 -1.80 -13.03 -23.17
N ASP A 186 -0.95 -13.14 -24.18
CA ASP A 186 0.29 -13.93 -24.16
C ASP A 186 1.51 -13.04 -23.88
N ALA A 187 1.29 -11.72 -23.76
CA ALA A 187 2.32 -10.77 -23.36
C ALA A 187 2.55 -10.75 -21.85
N LEU A 188 3.74 -10.28 -21.46
CA LEU A 188 4.10 -9.94 -20.09
C LEU A 188 3.99 -8.42 -19.87
N TYR A 189 3.26 -8.03 -18.84
CA TYR A 189 3.17 -6.63 -18.40
C TYR A 189 3.96 -6.44 -17.12
N ILE A 190 5.02 -5.64 -17.17
CA ILE A 190 5.92 -5.39 -16.06
C ILE A 190 5.63 -3.99 -15.50
N HIS A 191 5.07 -3.91 -14.30
CA HIS A 191 4.96 -2.63 -13.61
C HIS A 191 6.27 -2.32 -12.89
N ILE A 192 6.96 -1.28 -13.35
CA ILE A 192 8.19 -0.79 -12.75
C ILE A 192 7.88 0.50 -12.00
N ARG A 193 7.97 0.45 -10.68
CA ARG A 193 7.88 1.64 -9.84
C ARG A 193 9.06 2.55 -10.11
N SER A 194 8.78 3.81 -10.43
CA SER A 194 9.79 4.84 -10.68
C SER A 194 9.45 6.13 -9.92
N GLY A 195 9.63 7.31 -10.51
CA GLY A 195 9.16 8.57 -9.97
C GLY A 195 9.81 8.98 -8.65
N ASP A 196 8.97 9.29 -7.67
CA ASP A 196 9.36 9.95 -6.42
C ASP A 196 10.46 9.22 -5.64
N ILE A 197 10.49 7.89 -5.69
CA ILE A 197 11.52 7.11 -4.99
C ILE A 197 12.89 7.14 -5.68
N PHE A 198 12.97 7.64 -6.92
CA PHE A 198 14.20 7.85 -7.68
C PHE A 198 14.54 9.33 -7.90
N LYS A 199 13.74 10.26 -7.39
CA LYS A 199 14.03 11.71 -7.40
C LYS A 199 15.04 12.08 -6.29
N ARG A 200 15.59 13.30 -6.34
CA ARG A 200 16.66 13.79 -5.45
C ARG A 200 16.27 13.98 -3.97
N PHE A 201 14.99 13.87 -3.63
CA PHE A 201 14.53 13.98 -2.24
C PHE A 201 14.79 12.68 -1.47
N VAL A 202 14.83 12.75 -0.14
CA VAL A 202 14.95 11.56 0.73
C VAL A 202 13.82 10.60 0.38
N PRO A 203 14.10 9.47 -0.30
CA PRO A 203 13.04 8.58 -0.75
C PRO A 203 12.49 7.84 0.47
N ASN A 204 11.31 7.25 0.32
CA ASN A 204 10.81 6.37 1.35
C ASN A 204 11.69 5.12 1.43
N ILE A 205 12.40 4.96 2.56
CA ILE A 205 13.40 3.92 2.79
C ILE A 205 12.87 2.49 2.64
N LYS A 206 11.54 2.30 2.73
CA LYS A 206 10.86 1.02 2.58
C LYS A 206 10.69 0.57 1.12
N TYR A 207 11.01 1.41 0.16
CA TYR A 207 10.66 1.24 -1.25
C TYR A 207 11.82 0.79 -2.14
N GLY A 208 12.78 0.03 -1.60
CA GLY A 208 13.74 -0.70 -2.44
C GLY A 208 13.01 -1.50 -3.53
N GLN A 209 13.50 -1.40 -4.77
CA GLN A 209 12.86 -1.98 -5.94
C GLN A 209 13.53 -3.28 -6.40
N PRO A 210 12.88 -4.10 -7.24
CA PRO A 210 13.48 -5.34 -7.73
C PRO A 210 14.73 -5.08 -8.59
N PRO A 211 15.73 -5.96 -8.54
CA PRO A 211 16.92 -5.86 -9.38
C PRO A 211 16.61 -6.21 -10.85
N LEU A 212 17.49 -5.85 -11.76
CA LEU A 212 17.40 -6.24 -13.17
C LEU A 212 17.32 -7.77 -13.32
N CYS A 213 18.11 -8.52 -12.56
CA CYS A 213 18.13 -9.98 -12.61
C CYS A 213 16.78 -10.64 -12.33
N PHE A 214 15.88 -9.99 -11.59
CA PHE A 214 14.53 -10.50 -11.34
C PHE A 214 13.75 -10.56 -12.65
N TYR A 215 13.73 -9.45 -13.39
CA TYR A 215 13.01 -9.34 -14.65
C TYR A 215 13.64 -10.22 -15.74
N THR A 216 14.97 -10.17 -15.90
CA THR A 216 15.65 -10.96 -16.94
C THR A 216 15.54 -12.47 -16.71
N THR A 217 15.41 -12.91 -15.45
CA THR A 217 15.10 -14.31 -15.14
C THR A 217 13.70 -14.70 -15.63
N ILE A 218 12.71 -13.81 -15.50
CA ILE A 218 11.35 -14.05 -16.04
C ILE A 218 11.42 -14.21 -17.56
N LEU A 219 12.10 -13.29 -18.25
CA LEU A 219 12.22 -13.28 -19.70
C LEU A 219 12.92 -14.54 -20.26
N LYS A 220 13.86 -15.11 -19.49
CA LYS A 220 14.60 -16.33 -19.89
C LYS A 220 13.83 -17.62 -19.64
N LYS A 221 12.99 -17.64 -18.60
CA LYS A 221 12.33 -18.87 -18.13
C LYS A 221 10.95 -19.08 -18.75
N TRP A 222 10.28 -18.01 -19.17
CA TRP A 222 8.95 -18.07 -19.74
C TRP A 222 8.93 -17.40 -21.11
N ASN A 223 8.19 -18.01 -22.04
CA ASN A 223 8.01 -17.47 -23.38
C ASN A 223 6.75 -16.61 -23.42
N PHE A 224 6.93 -15.33 -23.74
CA PHE A 224 5.85 -14.37 -23.93
C PHE A 224 5.87 -13.84 -25.36
N SER A 225 4.71 -13.48 -25.91
CA SER A 225 4.60 -12.90 -27.24
C SER A 225 5.29 -11.53 -27.34
N LYS A 226 5.12 -10.72 -26.30
CA LYS A 226 5.64 -9.34 -26.17
C LYS A 226 5.90 -9.01 -24.71
N ILE A 227 6.78 -8.05 -24.48
CA ILE A 227 7.09 -7.51 -23.15
C ILE A 227 6.74 -6.02 -23.11
N PHE A 228 5.85 -5.64 -22.20
CA PHE A 228 5.46 -4.25 -21.98
C PHE A 228 5.93 -3.77 -20.61
N LEU A 229 6.68 -2.66 -20.57
CA LEU A 229 7.06 -1.99 -19.33
C LEU A 229 6.08 -0.87 -19.06
N ILE A 230 5.46 -0.87 -17.88
CA ILE A 230 4.56 0.19 -17.44
C ILE A 230 5.26 0.97 -16.33
N SER A 231 5.53 2.26 -16.59
CA SER A 231 6.15 3.15 -15.61
C SER A 231 5.71 4.60 -15.81
N GLU A 232 5.79 5.39 -14.76
CA GLU A 232 5.45 6.82 -14.80
C GLU A 232 6.56 7.67 -15.47
N ASP A 233 7.80 7.21 -15.42
CA ASP A 233 8.98 7.84 -16.03
C ASP A 233 10.14 6.83 -16.19
N LEU A 234 11.31 7.34 -16.60
CA LEU A 234 12.51 6.54 -16.89
C LEU A 234 13.55 6.55 -15.75
N LEU A 235 13.20 7.02 -14.55
CA LEU A 235 14.19 7.25 -13.49
C LEU A 235 14.74 5.96 -12.84
N ASN A 236 13.98 4.87 -12.91
CA ASN A 236 14.42 3.56 -12.44
C ASN A 236 15.46 2.95 -13.41
N PRO A 237 16.68 2.63 -12.95
CA PRO A 237 17.77 2.22 -13.83
C PRO A 237 17.51 0.91 -14.60
N VAL A 238 16.60 0.05 -14.12
CA VAL A 238 16.32 -1.23 -14.81
C VAL A 238 15.53 -1.04 -16.10
N ILE A 239 14.84 0.10 -16.27
CA ILE A 239 13.96 0.33 -17.42
C ILE A 239 14.77 0.37 -18.72
N SER A 240 15.86 1.15 -18.76
CA SER A 240 16.68 1.24 -19.98
C SER A 240 17.26 -0.11 -20.38
N LYS A 241 17.71 -0.91 -19.40
CA LYS A 241 18.23 -2.25 -19.66
C LYS A 241 17.19 -3.22 -20.20
N LEU A 242 15.95 -3.13 -19.74
CA LEU A 242 14.88 -3.97 -20.29
C LEU A 242 14.43 -3.52 -21.68
N ILE A 243 14.53 -2.23 -22.01
CA ILE A 243 14.31 -1.73 -23.37
C ILE A 243 15.39 -2.26 -24.31
N ASP A 244 16.67 -2.25 -23.87
CA ASP A 244 17.79 -2.83 -24.64
C ASP A 244 17.56 -4.33 -24.91
N GLU A 245 16.85 -5.03 -24.03
CA GLU A 245 16.45 -6.45 -24.19
C GLU A 245 15.16 -6.65 -25.02
N GLY A 246 14.62 -5.59 -25.64
CA GLY A 246 13.48 -5.65 -26.56
C GLY A 246 12.11 -5.39 -25.93
N ALA A 247 12.06 -4.94 -24.67
CA ALA A 247 10.79 -4.56 -24.05
C ALA A 247 10.27 -3.21 -24.57
N THR A 248 8.95 -3.11 -24.76
CA THR A 248 8.29 -1.87 -25.18
C THR A 248 7.86 -1.07 -23.96
N LEU A 249 8.32 0.17 -23.85
CA LEU A 249 7.90 1.07 -22.78
C LEU A 249 6.54 1.71 -23.07
N LEU A 250 5.65 1.62 -22.10
CA LEU A 250 4.38 2.32 -22.02
C LEU A 250 4.47 3.35 -20.87
N VAL A 251 4.78 4.60 -21.19
CA VAL A 251 4.66 5.70 -20.23
C VAL A 251 3.20 6.12 -20.18
N THR A 252 2.54 5.83 -19.05
CA THR A 252 1.08 5.97 -18.93
C THR A 252 0.68 6.75 -17.69
N ASP A 253 -0.49 7.39 -17.78
CA ASP A 253 -1.18 7.92 -16.61
C ASP A 253 -1.76 6.79 -15.74
N LEU A 254 -2.26 7.16 -14.56
CA LEU A 254 -2.83 6.20 -13.62
C LEU A 254 -4.03 5.44 -14.23
N PRO A 255 -5.09 6.08 -14.79
CA PRO A 255 -6.21 5.34 -15.38
C PRO A 255 -5.79 4.32 -16.44
N LYS A 256 -4.92 4.67 -17.39
CA LYS A 256 -4.42 3.71 -18.40
C LYS A 256 -3.60 2.59 -17.77
N THR A 257 -2.79 2.90 -16.77
CA THR A 257 -2.05 1.90 -15.99
C THR A 257 -3.00 0.88 -15.35
N LEU A 258 -4.11 1.35 -14.74
CA LEU A 258 -5.15 0.47 -14.20
C LEU A 258 -5.77 -0.40 -15.29
N GLY A 259 -6.02 0.17 -16.48
CA GLY A 259 -6.53 -0.55 -17.63
C GLY A 259 -5.66 -1.74 -18.02
N TYR A 260 -4.37 -1.51 -18.28
CA TYR A 260 -3.44 -2.58 -18.64
C TYR A 260 -3.32 -3.64 -17.54
N LEU A 261 -2.99 -3.21 -16.31
CA LEU A 261 -2.65 -4.14 -15.23
C LEU A 261 -3.85 -4.93 -14.71
N SER A 262 -5.05 -4.34 -14.65
CA SER A 262 -6.24 -5.06 -14.15
C SER A 262 -6.61 -6.22 -15.08
N ARG A 263 -6.35 -6.12 -16.38
CA ARG A 263 -6.77 -7.12 -17.37
C ARG A 263 -5.65 -8.01 -17.89
N ALA A 264 -4.39 -7.64 -17.68
CA ALA A 264 -3.24 -8.47 -18.05
C ALA A 264 -3.32 -9.87 -17.41
N LYS A 265 -2.96 -10.90 -18.20
CA LYS A 265 -2.86 -12.29 -17.75
C LYS A 265 -1.51 -12.54 -17.06
N ASN A 266 -0.40 -12.09 -17.64
CA ASN A 266 0.93 -12.26 -17.08
C ASN A 266 1.46 -10.91 -16.57
N ILE A 267 1.76 -10.84 -15.27
CA ILE A 267 2.12 -9.57 -14.61
C ILE A 267 3.37 -9.77 -13.77
N ALA A 268 4.36 -8.89 -13.93
CA ALA A 268 5.53 -8.82 -13.05
C ALA A 268 5.57 -7.48 -12.32
N PHE A 269 5.84 -7.50 -11.01
CA PHE A 269 5.91 -6.27 -10.21
C PHE A 269 6.74 -6.41 -8.92
N GLY A 270 7.21 -5.27 -8.41
CA GLY A 270 7.95 -5.18 -7.16
C GLY A 270 7.08 -4.84 -5.94
N ARG A 271 7.74 -4.49 -4.83
CA ARG A 271 7.07 -4.18 -3.57
C ARG A 271 6.13 -2.97 -3.67
N GLY A 272 4.93 -3.11 -3.12
CA GLY A 272 3.99 -2.00 -2.95
C GLY A 272 2.53 -2.43 -2.92
N THR A 273 1.66 -1.52 -2.49
CA THR A 273 0.20 -1.74 -2.44
C THR A 273 -0.50 -1.56 -3.79
N PHE A 274 0.12 -0.81 -4.70
CA PHE A 274 -0.51 -0.41 -5.95
C PHE A 274 -0.97 -1.59 -6.81
N VAL A 275 -0.03 -2.34 -7.38
CA VAL A 275 -0.35 -3.46 -8.29
C VAL A 275 -1.22 -4.50 -7.61
N ARG A 276 -0.96 -4.75 -6.32
CA ARG A 276 -1.79 -5.63 -5.51
C ARG A 276 -3.26 -5.26 -5.61
N GLU A 277 -3.63 -4.03 -5.25
CA GLU A 277 -5.03 -3.61 -5.30
C GLU A 277 -5.60 -3.61 -6.72
N VAL A 278 -4.76 -3.36 -7.75
CA VAL A 278 -5.17 -3.48 -9.15
C VAL A 278 -5.53 -4.91 -9.54
N LEU A 279 -4.79 -5.90 -9.06
CA LEU A 279 -5.05 -7.32 -9.35
C LEU A 279 -6.43 -7.77 -8.88
N ARG A 280 -7.01 -7.10 -7.87
CA ARG A 280 -8.36 -7.43 -7.34
C ARG A 280 -9.49 -6.89 -8.20
N LEU A 281 -9.22 -5.99 -9.15
CA LEU A 281 -10.25 -5.31 -9.93
C LEU A 281 -10.84 -6.20 -11.02
N ASN A 282 -10.22 -7.36 -11.28
CA ASN A 282 -10.68 -8.33 -12.26
C ASN A 282 -10.53 -9.76 -11.73
N ASN A 283 -11.50 -10.61 -12.04
CA ASN A 283 -11.57 -12.02 -11.64
C ASN A 283 -11.10 -12.95 -12.78
N SER A 284 -10.09 -12.56 -13.54
CA SER A 284 -9.50 -13.40 -14.59
C SER A 284 -8.42 -14.32 -14.05
N GLU A 285 -8.10 -15.38 -14.81
CA GLU A 285 -6.85 -16.12 -14.62
C GLU A 285 -5.65 -15.18 -14.72
N LYS A 286 -4.69 -15.32 -13.79
CA LYS A 286 -3.47 -14.50 -13.74
C LYS A 286 -2.26 -15.34 -13.36
N THR A 287 -1.16 -15.10 -14.07
CA THR A 287 0.19 -15.51 -13.69
C THR A 287 0.93 -14.30 -13.16
N ILE A 288 1.36 -14.37 -11.90
CA ILE A 288 1.98 -13.27 -11.18
C ILE A 288 3.43 -13.62 -10.86
N PHE A 289 4.34 -12.72 -11.22
CA PHE A 289 5.74 -12.74 -10.79
C PHE A 289 5.96 -11.58 -9.81
N SER A 290 6.20 -11.89 -8.54
CA SER A 290 6.42 -10.90 -7.51
C SER A 290 7.86 -10.91 -7.01
N TYR A 291 8.29 -9.73 -6.56
CA TYR A 291 9.49 -9.57 -5.75
C TYR A 291 9.09 -8.89 -4.44
N ASP A 292 8.31 -9.60 -3.62
CA ASP A 292 7.64 -9.03 -2.44
C ASP A 292 7.65 -9.98 -1.23
N PHE A 293 8.82 -10.56 -0.98
CA PHE A 293 9.17 -11.59 0.01
C PHE A 293 8.88 -11.24 1.49
N ASN A 294 8.63 -9.97 1.84
CA ASN A 294 8.33 -9.57 3.23
C ASN A 294 6.88 -9.87 3.66
N GLN A 295 6.09 -10.48 2.80
CA GLN A 295 4.73 -10.90 3.08
C GLN A 295 4.61 -12.39 2.85
N VAL A 296 4.99 -13.15 3.89
CA VAL A 296 4.78 -14.60 4.01
C VAL A 296 3.42 -14.99 3.45
N TYR A 297 3.34 -16.13 2.75
CA TYR A 297 2.16 -16.84 2.23
C TYR A 297 0.78 -16.44 2.80
N LYS A 298 0.69 -16.31 4.13
CA LYS A 298 -0.51 -15.89 4.88
C LYS A 298 -1.11 -14.56 4.39
N ALA A 299 -0.27 -13.58 4.05
CA ALA A 299 -0.71 -12.27 3.59
C ALA A 299 -1.35 -12.30 2.20
N TRP A 300 -0.99 -13.27 1.34
CA TRP A 300 -1.55 -13.41 -0.01
C TRP A 300 -2.89 -14.15 -0.02
N VAL A 301 -3.06 -15.15 0.85
CA VAL A 301 -4.36 -15.81 1.07
C VAL A 301 -5.38 -14.83 1.64
N ASP A 302 -4.95 -13.92 2.53
CA ASP A 302 -5.79 -12.84 3.03
C ASP A 302 -5.97 -11.70 1.99
N PHE A 303 -5.13 -11.69 0.94
CA PHE A 303 -5.16 -10.69 -0.11
C PHE A 303 -6.25 -10.99 -1.16
N PHE A 304 -6.39 -12.21 -1.63
CA PHE A 304 -7.43 -12.53 -2.60
C PHE A 304 -8.68 -13.05 -1.90
N SER A 305 -9.86 -12.89 -2.52
CA SER A 305 -10.99 -13.73 -2.14
C SER A 305 -10.66 -15.19 -2.46
N LYS A 306 -11.35 -16.15 -1.83
CA LYS A 306 -11.12 -17.58 -2.10
C LYS A 306 -11.22 -17.93 -3.59
N GLU A 307 -12.18 -17.35 -4.31
CA GLU A 307 -12.35 -17.59 -5.74
C GLU A 307 -11.25 -16.94 -6.58
N GLN A 308 -10.87 -15.70 -6.28
CA GLN A 308 -9.73 -15.07 -6.94
C GLN A 308 -8.44 -15.84 -6.74
N PHE A 309 -8.21 -16.37 -5.54
CA PHE A 309 -6.99 -17.12 -5.23
C PHE A 309 -6.85 -18.38 -6.09
N LYS A 310 -7.96 -19.07 -6.42
CA LYS A 310 -7.95 -20.26 -7.31
C LYS A 310 -7.51 -19.93 -8.74
N MET A 311 -7.68 -18.69 -9.17
CA MET A 311 -7.37 -18.23 -10.53
C MET A 311 -5.97 -17.61 -10.64
N VAL A 312 -5.22 -17.55 -9.54
CA VAL A 312 -3.91 -16.93 -9.48
C VAL A 312 -2.83 -18.00 -9.38
N THR A 313 -1.92 -18.02 -10.35
CA THR A 313 -0.64 -18.70 -10.24
C THR A 313 0.43 -17.68 -9.87
N GLN A 314 1.08 -17.85 -8.72
CA GLN A 314 2.11 -16.91 -8.25
C GLN A 314 3.49 -17.56 -8.20
N TYR A 315 4.49 -16.81 -8.67
CA TYR A 315 5.90 -17.07 -8.50
C TYR A 315 6.51 -15.88 -7.76
N ASP A 316 7.26 -16.14 -6.69
CA ASP A 316 7.98 -15.11 -5.93
C ASP A 316 9.47 -15.41 -5.94
N MET A 317 10.29 -14.36 -5.94
CA MET A 317 11.74 -14.48 -5.86
C MET A 317 12.24 -13.85 -4.57
N GLU A 318 12.86 -14.66 -3.72
CA GLU A 318 13.49 -14.17 -2.51
C GLU A 318 14.73 -13.34 -2.84
N PRO A 319 14.97 -12.18 -2.20
CA PRO A 319 16.19 -11.42 -2.39
C PRO A 319 17.41 -12.17 -1.86
N THR A 320 18.57 -11.90 -2.44
CA THR A 320 19.84 -12.33 -1.83
C THR A 320 20.07 -11.57 -0.53
N LYS A 321 20.87 -12.14 0.38
CA LYS A 321 21.24 -11.48 1.66
C LYS A 321 21.88 -10.11 1.42
N GLU A 322 22.67 -9.99 0.36
CA GLU A 322 23.31 -8.73 -0.04
C GLU A 322 22.28 -7.69 -0.51
N TYR A 323 21.37 -8.08 -1.41
CA TYR A 323 20.32 -7.18 -1.88
C TYR A 323 19.41 -6.72 -0.75
N LEU A 324 19.08 -7.65 0.15
CA LEU A 324 18.30 -7.38 1.36
C LEU A 324 18.96 -6.30 2.23
N LYS A 325 20.27 -6.43 2.46
CA LYS A 325 21.06 -5.52 3.28
C LYS A 325 21.17 -4.12 2.70
N PHE A 326 21.36 -3.99 1.38
CA PHE A 326 21.71 -2.71 0.79
C PHE A 326 20.52 -1.92 0.21
N LEU A 327 19.44 -2.58 -0.21
CA LEU A 327 18.32 -1.92 -0.89
C LEU A 327 17.00 -2.10 -0.19
N LEU A 328 16.82 -3.21 0.51
CA LEU A 328 15.57 -3.55 1.17
C LEU A 328 15.71 -3.30 2.68
N SER A 329 14.74 -3.78 3.48
CA SER A 329 14.77 -3.64 4.94
C SER A 329 15.02 -2.21 5.45
N GLU A 330 14.31 -1.25 4.85
CA GLU A 330 14.41 0.17 5.23
C GLU A 330 15.75 0.84 4.87
N ASN A 331 16.47 0.34 3.86
CA ASN A 331 17.77 0.89 3.44
C ASN A 331 17.75 1.68 2.13
N TRP A 332 16.61 1.82 1.45
CA TRP A 332 16.58 2.52 0.16
C TRP A 332 16.83 4.03 0.31
N LEU A 333 17.93 4.53 -0.24
CA LEU A 333 18.31 5.94 -0.19
C LEU A 333 18.57 6.53 -1.58
N ASN A 334 18.35 5.74 -2.64
CA ASN A 334 18.54 6.13 -4.04
C ASN A 334 19.97 6.60 -4.37
N PHE A 335 20.98 6.05 -3.68
CA PHE A 335 22.37 6.35 -3.97
C PHE A 335 22.86 5.67 -5.25
N ASN A 336 23.87 6.26 -5.91
CA ASN A 336 24.45 5.71 -7.14
C ASN A 336 24.94 4.27 -6.97
N PHE A 337 25.54 3.93 -5.83
CA PHE A 337 25.96 2.55 -5.57
C PHE A 337 24.77 1.60 -5.44
N GLN A 338 23.63 2.04 -4.88
CA GLN A 338 22.42 1.21 -4.80
C GLN A 338 21.85 0.98 -6.20
N ARG A 339 21.81 2.01 -7.06
CA ARG A 339 21.42 1.87 -8.46
C ARG A 339 22.32 0.89 -9.21
N LYS A 340 23.64 0.93 -8.95
CA LYS A 340 24.59 -0.04 -9.50
C LYS A 340 24.28 -1.46 -9.05
N ILE A 341 24.03 -1.65 -7.74
CA ILE A 341 23.60 -2.95 -7.21
C ILE A 341 22.30 -3.42 -7.90
N MET A 342 21.30 -2.56 -8.13
CA MET A 342 20.08 -2.96 -8.86
C MET A 342 20.38 -3.58 -10.23
N LEU A 343 21.40 -3.09 -10.93
CA LEU A 343 21.75 -3.56 -12.27
C LEU A 343 22.63 -4.81 -12.26
N GLU A 344 23.53 -4.93 -11.29
CA GLU A 344 24.60 -5.93 -11.30
C GLU A 344 24.36 -7.12 -10.37
N SER A 345 23.35 -7.04 -9.50
CA SER A 345 23.07 -8.10 -8.53
C SER A 345 22.78 -9.44 -9.18
N LYS A 346 23.19 -10.51 -8.48
CA LYS A 346 22.66 -11.85 -8.72
C LYS A 346 21.31 -12.00 -8.02
N CYS A 347 20.48 -12.87 -8.56
CA CYS A 347 19.18 -13.21 -8.01
C CYS A 347 19.14 -14.67 -7.56
N ASN A 348 18.28 -14.98 -6.59
CA ASN A 348 17.86 -16.35 -6.34
C ASN A 348 16.89 -16.80 -7.45
N ASP A 349 16.42 -18.04 -7.35
CA ASP A 349 15.41 -18.55 -8.28
C ASP A 349 13.97 -18.26 -7.80
N PHE A 350 13.04 -18.32 -8.73
CA PHE A 350 11.61 -18.25 -8.48
C PHE A 350 11.10 -19.49 -7.75
N VAL A 351 10.29 -19.26 -6.73
CA VAL A 351 9.52 -20.29 -6.03
C VAL A 351 8.04 -20.10 -6.37
N LYS A 352 7.38 -21.19 -6.78
CA LYS A 352 5.93 -21.17 -6.95
C LYS A 352 5.26 -21.06 -5.58
N VAL A 353 4.54 -19.97 -5.36
CA VAL A 353 3.76 -19.73 -4.15
C VAL A 353 2.43 -20.44 -4.31
N GLY A 354 2.18 -21.49 -3.52
CA GLY A 354 0.83 -22.08 -3.42
C GLY A 354 0.61 -23.43 -4.10
N ALA A 355 1.52 -24.39 -3.88
CA ALA A 355 1.26 -25.79 -4.22
C ALA A 355 1.32 -26.70 -2.97
N LYS A 356 0.49 -26.46 -1.96
CA LYS A 356 0.01 -27.50 -1.03
C LYS A 356 -1.40 -27.14 -0.54
N VAL A 357 -2.39 -27.46 -1.36
CA VAL A 357 -3.68 -27.89 -0.82
C VAL A 357 -3.60 -29.41 -0.77
N LYS A 358 -3.36 -29.97 0.42
CA LYS A 358 -3.85 -31.29 0.78
C LYS A 358 -4.84 -31.08 1.90
#